data_AF-A0A0D0SYE7-F1
#
_entry.id   AF-A0A0D0SYE7-F1
#
_cell.length_a   1.000
_cell.length_b   1.000
_cell.length_c   1.000
_cell.angle_alpha   90.00
_cell.angle_beta   90.00
_cell.angle_gamma   90.00
#
_symmetry.space_group_name_H-M   'P 1'
#
loop_
_entity.id
_entity.type
_entity.pdbx_description
1 polymer ?
#
loop_
_entity_poly.entity_id
_entity_poly.type
_entity_poly.pdbx_seq_one_letter_code
_entity_poly.pdbx_strand_id
1 'polypeptide(L)'
;MNTHSDGIYHVVVNHEEQYSVWPEWRQPPEGWRSEGKRGSKQECLDYIGNVWTDMRPLSLRRSMTQGKLPEQAPQQQEDTGETLVQVLSTGQHPLRISLRPEASPAQLQRSLDQGVVLVTFTSTQGCTELALNIDHKETRLESADFEKGTGEVRFVGRLVLDDVPVLCEAVVDLQTMAGLGGLKVINIKSVG
;
A
#
# COMPACT_ATOMS: atom_id res chain seq x y z
N MET A 1 10.27 18.98 23.67
CA MET A 1 9.95 17.82 24.53
C MET A 1 9.34 16.74 23.64
N ASN A 2 10.05 15.65 23.35
CA ASN A 2 9.49 14.53 22.58
C ASN A 2 8.67 13.64 23.51
N THR A 3 7.38 13.53 23.23
CA THR A 3 6.44 12.66 23.95
C THR A 3 6.61 11.22 23.46
N HIS A 4 7.54 10.46 24.04
CA HIS A 4 7.63 9.02 23.79
C HIS A 4 6.52 8.31 24.58
N SER A 5 5.60 7.67 23.85
CA SER A 5 4.56 6.83 24.43
C SER A 5 5.16 5.75 25.34
N ASP A 6 4.68 5.70 26.59
CA ASP A 6 5.19 4.92 27.72
C ASP A 6 4.82 3.43 27.60
N GLY A 7 5.35 2.75 26.58
CA GLY A 7 5.06 1.34 26.29
C GLY A 7 6.32 0.49 26.15
N ILE A 8 6.21 -0.79 26.52
CA ILE A 8 7.25 -1.80 26.25
C ILE A 8 7.06 -2.33 24.83
N TYR A 9 8.16 -2.34 24.08
CA TYR A 9 8.26 -2.88 22.73
C TYR A 9 9.30 -3.99 22.70
N HIS A 10 9.22 -4.84 21.68
CA HIS A 10 10.24 -5.81 21.35
C HIS A 10 10.60 -5.74 19.86
N VAL A 11 11.81 -6.14 19.54
CA VAL A 11 12.28 -6.24 18.16
C VAL A 11 11.79 -7.55 17.57
N VAL A 12 11.19 -7.47 16.39
CA VAL A 12 10.78 -8.62 15.59
C VAL A 12 11.58 -8.66 14.29
N VAL A 13 11.82 -9.87 13.79
CA VAL A 13 12.51 -10.13 12.53
C VAL A 13 11.70 -11.10 11.69
N ASN A 14 11.60 -10.85 10.39
CA ASN A 14 10.94 -11.77 9.47
C ASN A 14 11.94 -12.77 8.84
N HIS A 15 11.44 -13.64 7.97
CA HIS A 15 12.26 -14.64 7.25
C HIS A 15 13.28 -14.04 6.26
N GLU A 16 13.16 -12.75 5.93
CA GLU A 16 14.07 -12.03 5.05
C GLU A 16 15.11 -11.19 5.80
N GLU A 17 15.20 -11.33 7.13
CA GLU A 17 16.05 -10.54 8.03
C GLU A 17 15.70 -9.04 8.09
N GLN A 18 14.44 -8.70 7.84
CA GLN A 18 13.95 -7.33 8.05
C GLN A 18 13.54 -7.15 9.51
N TYR A 19 14.03 -6.08 10.13
CA TYR A 19 13.78 -5.77 11.53
C TYR A 19 12.65 -4.74 11.68
N SER A 20 11.81 -4.93 12.69
CA SER A 20 10.76 -3.96 13.06
C SER A 20 10.57 -3.90 14.57
N VAL A 21 9.96 -2.82 15.05
CA VAL A 21 9.61 -2.64 16.48
C VAL A 21 8.14 -2.93 16.66
N TRP A 22 7.81 -3.85 17.57
CA TRP A 22 6.46 -4.30 17.82
C TRP A 22 6.05 -4.11 19.29
N PRO A 23 4.80 -3.71 19.60
CA PRO A 23 4.36 -3.57 20.98
C PRO A 23 4.28 -4.93 21.70
N GLU A 24 4.72 -5.01 22.95
CA GLU A 24 4.74 -6.25 23.76
C GLU A 24 3.35 -6.87 23.95
N TRP A 25 2.33 -6.02 24.06
CA TRP A 25 0.94 -6.45 24.29
C TRP A 25 0.26 -7.01 23.04
N ARG A 26 0.92 -7.00 21.88
CA ARG A 26 0.35 -7.47 20.60
C ARG A 26 1.18 -8.63 20.05
N GLN A 27 0.51 -9.70 19.60
CA GLN A 27 1.21 -10.76 18.86
C GLN A 27 1.73 -10.23 17.51
N PRO A 28 2.95 -10.58 17.10
CA PRO A 28 3.46 -10.28 15.77
C PRO A 28 2.63 -10.96 14.68
N PRO A 29 2.64 -10.44 13.44
CA PRO A 29 2.05 -11.12 12.30
C PRO A 29 2.73 -12.48 12.05
N GLU A 30 2.04 -13.38 11.34
CA GLU A 30 2.63 -14.65 10.92
C GLU A 30 3.91 -14.42 10.11
N GLY A 31 4.94 -15.24 10.36
CA GLY A 31 6.25 -15.09 9.72
C GLY A 31 7.20 -14.08 10.38
N TRP A 32 6.78 -13.41 11.45
CA TRP A 32 7.63 -12.57 12.30
C TRP A 32 7.94 -13.27 13.62
N ARG A 33 9.19 -13.22 14.04
CA ARG A 33 9.66 -13.78 15.32
C ARG A 33 10.33 -12.72 16.17
N SER A 34 10.14 -12.76 17.49
CA SER A 34 10.85 -11.89 18.41
C SER A 34 12.34 -12.22 18.40
N GLU A 35 13.18 -11.19 18.34
CA GLU A 35 14.64 -11.33 18.28
C GLU A 35 15.29 -11.30 19.68
N GLY A 36 14.52 -10.91 20.70
CA GLY A 36 14.91 -10.99 22.11
C GLY A 36 15.17 -9.62 22.73
N LYS A 37 15.47 -8.59 21.94
CA LYS A 37 15.55 -7.21 22.43
C LYS A 37 14.15 -6.68 22.81
N ARG A 38 14.00 -6.20 24.05
CA ARG A 38 12.82 -5.50 24.57
C ARG A 38 13.23 -4.20 25.27
N GLY A 39 12.34 -3.22 25.32
CA GLY A 39 12.58 -1.95 25.99
C GLY A 39 11.64 -0.85 25.51
N SER A 40 12.04 0.40 25.73
CA SER A 40 11.34 1.52 25.10
C SER A 40 11.46 1.46 23.57
N LYS A 41 10.54 2.12 22.87
CA LYS A 41 10.57 2.20 21.40
C LYS A 41 11.93 2.69 20.89
N GLN A 42 12.52 3.67 21.58
CA GLN A 42 13.81 4.25 21.20
C GLN A 42 14.94 3.23 21.34
N GLU A 43 15.02 2.53 22.48
CA GLU A 43 16.04 1.50 22.69
C GLU A 43 15.94 0.33 21.69
N CYS A 44 14.72 -0.02 21.25
CA CYS A 44 14.52 -1.01 20.19
C CYS A 44 14.97 -0.48 18.83
N LEU A 45 14.68 0.78 18.49
CA LEU A 45 15.13 1.40 17.24
C LEU A 45 16.66 1.54 17.19
N ASP A 46 17.28 1.96 18.29
CA ASP A 46 18.74 2.07 18.40
C ASP A 46 19.41 0.70 18.27
N TYR A 47 18.80 -0.35 18.85
CA TYR A 47 19.27 -1.72 18.65
C TYR A 47 19.21 -2.14 17.18
N ILE A 48 18.06 -1.92 16.52
CA ILE A 48 17.89 -2.24 15.09
C ILE A 48 18.93 -1.51 14.24
N GLY A 49 19.16 -0.22 14.48
CA GLY A 49 20.18 0.55 13.76
C GLY A 49 21.60 0.00 13.94
N ASN A 50 21.89 -0.65 15.06
CA ASN A 50 23.20 -1.28 15.31
C ASN A 50 23.33 -2.67 14.69
N VAL A 51 22.26 -3.49 14.69
CA VAL A 51 22.32 -4.88 14.19
C VAL A 51 21.99 -5.01 12.71
N TRP A 52 21.21 -4.08 12.15
CA TRP A 52 20.81 -4.07 10.75
C TRP A 52 21.84 -3.33 9.89
N THR A 53 23.07 -3.82 9.90
CA THR A 53 24.23 -3.17 9.26
C THR A 53 24.24 -3.30 7.74
N ASP A 54 23.43 -4.18 7.19
CA ASP A 54 23.24 -4.35 5.76
C ASP A 54 21.73 -4.54 5.55
N MET A 55 21.12 -3.68 4.74
CA MET A 55 19.68 -3.66 4.50
C MET A 55 19.25 -4.52 3.31
N ARG A 56 20.19 -5.20 2.64
CA ARG A 56 19.88 -6.09 1.52
C ARG A 56 19.16 -7.34 2.03
N PRO A 57 18.02 -7.74 1.44
CA PRO A 57 17.33 -8.99 1.75
C PRO A 57 18.28 -10.20 1.76
N LEU A 58 18.09 -11.13 2.70
CA LEU A 58 18.89 -12.35 2.83
C LEU A 58 18.99 -13.13 1.50
N SER A 59 17.92 -13.16 0.71
CA SER A 59 17.87 -13.81 -0.61
C SER A 59 18.88 -13.23 -1.61
N LEU A 60 19.11 -11.91 -1.58
CA LEU A 60 20.12 -11.24 -2.40
C LEU A 60 21.53 -11.58 -1.91
N ARG A 61 21.75 -11.67 -0.60
CA ARG A 61 23.06 -12.09 -0.04
C ARG A 61 23.41 -13.53 -0.37
N ARG A 62 22.42 -14.43 -0.31
CA ARG A 62 22.60 -15.86 -0.61
C ARG A 62 22.92 -16.08 -2.10
N SER A 63 22.31 -15.30 -2.98
CA SER A 63 22.54 -15.36 -4.43
C SER A 63 23.93 -14.87 -4.85
N MET A 64 24.51 -13.92 -4.12
CA MET A 64 25.85 -13.38 -4.42
C MET A 64 27.00 -14.25 -3.86
N THR A 65 26.74 -15.08 -2.84
CA THR A 65 27.74 -15.97 -2.24
C THR A 65 27.86 -17.31 -2.97
N GLN A 66 26.79 -17.76 -3.62
CA GLN A 66 26.78 -19.02 -4.35
C GLN A 66 26.76 -18.74 -5.85
N GLY A 67 27.93 -18.69 -6.49
CA GLY A 67 28.11 -18.56 -7.94
C GLY A 67 27.57 -19.77 -8.71
N LYS A 68 26.26 -20.01 -8.63
CA LYS A 68 25.53 -21.01 -9.40
C LYS A 68 24.18 -20.39 -9.75
N LEU A 69 24.02 -20.03 -11.03
CA LEU A 69 22.73 -19.67 -11.62
C LEU A 69 21.72 -20.77 -11.25
N PRO A 70 20.61 -20.48 -10.55
CA PRO A 70 19.54 -21.46 -10.40
C PRO A 70 18.57 -21.28 -11.57
N GLU A 71 18.64 -22.23 -12.49
CA GLU A 71 17.50 -22.62 -13.30
C GLU A 71 16.44 -23.15 -12.33
N GLN A 72 15.32 -22.43 -12.21
CA GLN A 72 14.08 -22.76 -11.47
C GLN A 72 14.05 -22.42 -9.96
N ALA A 73 13.57 -21.21 -9.64
CA ALA A 73 13.06 -20.75 -8.34
C ALA A 73 11.59 -20.25 -8.52
N PRO A 74 10.73 -20.32 -7.48
CA PRO A 74 9.32 -19.92 -7.59
C PRO A 74 9.18 -18.48 -8.05
N GLN A 75 8.26 -18.26 -9.00
CA GLN A 75 8.08 -17.05 -9.79
C GLN A 75 8.14 -15.77 -8.95
N GLN A 76 9.33 -15.19 -8.87
CA GLN A 76 9.57 -13.83 -8.43
C GLN A 76 9.05 -12.93 -9.56
N GLN A 77 8.12 -12.03 -9.25
CA GLN A 77 7.80 -10.92 -10.14
C GLN A 77 9.12 -10.19 -10.39
N GLU A 78 9.56 -10.20 -11.64
CA GLU A 78 10.77 -9.53 -12.09
C GLU A 78 10.64 -8.06 -11.71
N ASP A 79 11.70 -7.46 -11.15
CA ASP A 79 11.82 -6.00 -11.10
C ASP A 79 12.00 -5.56 -12.56
N THR A 80 10.89 -5.41 -13.27
CA THR A 80 10.85 -5.16 -14.71
C THR A 80 11.37 -3.76 -15.06
N GLY A 81 11.70 -2.93 -14.06
CA GLY A 81 12.00 -1.51 -14.23
C GLY A 81 10.76 -0.70 -14.66
N GLU A 82 9.58 -1.31 -14.65
CA GLU A 82 8.34 -0.66 -15.04
C GLU A 82 7.87 0.32 -13.96
N THR A 83 7.49 1.52 -14.37
CA THR A 83 6.96 2.53 -13.45
C THR A 83 5.58 2.13 -12.94
N LEU A 84 5.14 2.71 -11.82
CA LEU A 84 3.79 2.49 -11.28
C LEU A 84 2.70 2.80 -12.32
N VAL A 85 2.91 3.81 -13.17
CA VAL A 85 2.00 4.14 -14.27
C VAL A 85 1.93 2.98 -15.27
N GLN A 86 3.07 2.45 -15.69
CA GLN A 86 3.11 1.34 -16.64
C GLN A 86 2.43 0.09 -16.05
N VAL A 87 2.73 -0.25 -14.80
CA VAL A 87 2.12 -1.39 -14.11
C VAL A 87 0.60 -1.20 -14.01
N LEU A 88 0.14 -0.10 -13.41
CA LEU A 88 -1.28 0.10 -13.13
C LEU A 88 -2.12 0.46 -14.36
N SER A 89 -1.49 0.77 -15.49
CA SER A 89 -2.17 0.92 -16.78
C SER A 89 -2.39 -0.40 -17.52
N THR A 90 -1.84 -1.52 -17.04
CA THR A 90 -2.04 -2.84 -17.64
C THR A 90 -3.27 -3.56 -17.07
N GLY A 91 -4.45 -3.00 -17.37
CA GLY A 91 -5.73 -3.61 -17.01
C GLY A 91 -6.28 -3.11 -15.68
N GLN A 92 -6.87 -4.02 -14.91
CA GLN A 92 -7.44 -3.70 -13.60
C GLN A 92 -6.73 -4.46 -12.49
N HIS A 93 -6.48 -3.75 -11.40
CA HIS A 93 -5.72 -4.20 -10.26
C HIS A 93 -6.57 -4.09 -9.00
N PRO A 94 -6.46 -5.04 -8.06
CA PRO A 94 -7.16 -4.96 -6.80
C PRO A 94 -6.72 -3.73 -6.00
N LEU A 95 -7.72 -3.05 -5.47
CA LEU A 95 -7.56 -1.91 -4.59
C LEU A 95 -8.51 -1.99 -3.41
N ARG A 96 -8.19 -1.22 -2.36
CA ARG A 96 -9.07 -1.00 -1.21
C ARG A 96 -9.17 0.49 -0.92
N ILE A 97 -10.28 0.89 -0.31
CA ILE A 97 -10.44 2.26 0.18
C ILE A 97 -9.61 2.45 1.46
N SER A 98 -8.72 3.44 1.43
CA SER A 98 -7.89 3.82 2.58
C SER A 98 -8.57 4.95 3.35
N LEU A 99 -9.26 4.61 4.43
CA LEU A 99 -9.86 5.61 5.32
C LEU A 99 -9.56 5.23 6.78
N ARG A 100 -9.23 6.23 7.60
CA ARG A 100 -8.90 6.07 9.03
C ARG A 100 -10.04 6.63 9.89
N PRO A 101 -10.37 6.02 11.05
CA PRO A 101 -9.75 4.83 11.64
C PRO A 101 -10.13 3.51 10.95
N GLU A 102 -11.30 3.45 10.31
CA GLU A 102 -11.77 2.35 9.48
C GLU A 102 -12.44 2.91 8.23
N ALA A 103 -12.49 2.15 7.14
CA ALA A 103 -13.23 2.51 5.95
C ALA A 103 -14.68 2.09 6.09
N SER A 104 -15.60 3.02 5.86
CA SER A 104 -17.04 2.77 5.84
C SER A 104 -17.69 3.43 4.62
N PRO A 105 -18.88 2.95 4.20
CA PRO A 105 -19.66 3.59 3.15
C PRO A 105 -19.88 5.09 3.40
N ALA A 106 -20.25 5.47 4.63
CA ALA A 106 -20.49 6.87 4.98
C ALA A 106 -19.23 7.74 4.86
N GLN A 107 -18.04 7.22 5.20
CA GLN A 107 -16.79 7.97 5.05
C GLN A 107 -16.35 8.04 3.57
N LEU A 108 -16.58 6.98 2.80
CA LEU A 108 -16.35 7.01 1.36
C LEU A 108 -17.26 8.04 0.67
N GLN A 109 -18.55 8.08 1.04
CA GLN A 109 -19.49 9.08 0.54
C GLN A 109 -18.98 10.50 0.81
N ARG A 110 -18.58 10.80 2.05
CA ARG A 110 -18.00 12.11 2.39
C ARG A 110 -16.74 12.43 1.58
N SER A 111 -15.88 11.44 1.34
CA SER A 111 -14.65 11.63 0.58
C SER A 111 -14.95 11.93 -0.89
N LEU A 112 -15.94 11.24 -1.47
CA LEU A 112 -16.45 11.52 -2.81
C LEU A 112 -17.04 12.93 -2.87
N ASP A 113 -17.84 13.35 -1.88
CA ASP A 113 -18.41 14.71 -1.80
C ASP A 113 -17.33 15.80 -1.64
N GLN A 114 -16.26 15.49 -0.91
CA GLN A 114 -15.09 16.38 -0.73
C GLN A 114 -14.17 16.43 -1.96
N GLY A 115 -14.39 15.54 -2.94
CA GLY A 115 -13.63 15.51 -4.19
C GLY A 115 -12.27 14.83 -4.09
N VAL A 116 -11.95 14.14 -2.99
CA VAL A 116 -10.68 13.41 -2.83
C VAL A 116 -10.93 12.05 -2.19
N VAL A 117 -10.48 10.98 -2.83
CA VAL A 117 -10.56 9.61 -2.28
C VAL A 117 -9.17 8.98 -2.25
N LEU A 118 -8.81 8.39 -1.11
CA LEU A 118 -7.58 7.61 -0.97
C LEU A 118 -7.86 6.14 -1.29
N VAL A 119 -7.08 5.57 -2.20
CA VAL A 119 -7.14 4.16 -2.57
C VAL A 119 -5.77 3.51 -2.39
N THR A 120 -5.74 2.25 -1.99
CA THR A 120 -4.52 1.46 -1.92
C THR A 120 -4.57 0.31 -2.90
N PHE A 121 -3.66 0.28 -3.86
CA PHE A 121 -3.47 -0.83 -4.80
C PHE A 121 -2.67 -1.96 -4.13
N THR A 122 -3.31 -3.09 -3.88
CA THR A 122 -2.73 -4.17 -3.07
C THR A 122 -1.85 -5.13 -3.86
N SER A 123 -1.90 -5.09 -5.19
CA SER A 123 -1.00 -5.87 -6.06
C SER A 123 0.38 -5.25 -6.26
N THR A 124 0.61 -4.03 -5.77
CA THR A 124 1.90 -3.36 -5.90
C THR A 124 2.82 -3.69 -4.72
N GLN A 125 4.14 -3.70 -4.94
CA GLN A 125 5.11 -3.91 -3.89
C GLN A 125 4.99 -2.78 -2.84
N GLY A 126 4.66 -3.13 -1.60
CA GLY A 126 4.46 -2.18 -0.51
C GLY A 126 3.06 -1.58 -0.38
N CYS A 127 2.07 -2.03 -1.19
CA CYS A 127 0.70 -1.54 -1.18
C CYS A 127 0.62 -0.01 -1.41
N THR A 128 0.70 0.41 -2.66
CA THR A 128 0.74 1.81 -3.07
C THR A 128 -0.57 2.53 -2.76
N GLU A 129 -0.51 3.58 -1.94
CA GLU A 129 -1.63 4.46 -1.65
C GLU A 129 -1.61 5.71 -2.55
N LEU A 130 -2.74 6.01 -3.18
CA LEU A 130 -2.92 7.12 -4.11
C LEU A 130 -4.10 7.99 -3.68
N ALA A 131 -3.90 9.31 -3.64
CA ALA A 131 -4.97 10.28 -3.46
C ALA A 131 -5.51 10.70 -4.83
N LEU A 132 -6.79 10.42 -5.07
CA LEU A 132 -7.46 10.66 -6.34
C LEU A 132 -8.35 11.89 -6.25
N ASN A 133 -8.10 12.89 -7.11
CA ASN A 133 -8.99 14.05 -7.23
C ASN A 133 -10.20 13.67 -8.09
N ILE A 134 -11.37 13.55 -7.47
CA ILE A 134 -12.57 12.99 -8.08
C ILE A 134 -13.10 13.88 -9.20
N ASP A 135 -13.36 13.27 -10.36
CA ASP A 135 -14.20 13.85 -11.40
C ASP A 135 -15.65 13.45 -11.16
N HIS A 136 -16.43 14.38 -10.60
CA HIS A 136 -17.85 14.18 -10.31
C HIS A 136 -18.70 13.95 -11.58
N LYS A 137 -18.23 14.33 -12.77
CA LYS A 137 -18.98 14.14 -14.02
C LYS A 137 -18.90 12.70 -14.52
N GLU A 138 -17.77 12.05 -14.30
CA GLU A 138 -17.50 10.67 -14.74
C GLU A 138 -17.83 9.63 -13.66
N THR A 139 -17.92 10.07 -12.40
CA THR A 139 -18.28 9.23 -11.26
C THR A 139 -19.76 8.85 -11.29
N ARG A 140 -20.07 7.57 -11.06
CA ARG A 140 -21.42 7.00 -11.08
C ARG A 140 -21.72 6.29 -9.76
N LEU A 141 -22.74 6.80 -9.06
CA LEU A 141 -23.14 6.34 -7.72
C LEU A 141 -24.52 5.65 -7.71
N GLU A 142 -25.14 5.47 -8.87
CA GLU A 142 -26.56 5.08 -9.01
C GLU A 142 -26.87 3.70 -8.43
N SER A 143 -25.88 2.80 -8.42
CA SER A 143 -26.01 1.43 -7.91
C SER A 143 -25.63 1.30 -6.42
N ALA A 144 -25.28 2.41 -5.76
CA ALA A 144 -24.77 2.43 -4.40
C ALA A 144 -25.84 2.87 -3.40
N ASP A 145 -26.02 2.07 -2.34
CA ASP A 145 -26.81 2.44 -1.16
C ASP A 145 -25.84 2.62 0.02
N PHE A 146 -25.42 3.87 0.26
CA PHE A 146 -24.46 4.20 1.31
C PHE A 146 -25.04 4.06 2.73
N GLU A 147 -26.36 4.14 2.89
CA GLU A 147 -27.02 3.94 4.18
C GLU A 147 -27.04 2.45 4.56
N LYS A 148 -27.33 1.57 3.60
CA LYS A 148 -27.30 0.11 3.81
C LYS A 148 -25.91 -0.51 3.64
N GLY A 149 -24.97 0.23 3.06
CA GLY A 149 -23.62 -0.27 2.76
C GLY A 149 -23.61 -1.36 1.69
N THR A 150 -24.52 -1.27 0.71
CA THR A 150 -24.70 -2.29 -0.34
C THR A 150 -24.54 -1.71 -1.74
N GLY A 151 -24.08 -2.54 -2.67
CA GLY A 151 -23.90 -2.15 -4.07
C GLY A 151 -22.51 -1.62 -4.36
N GLU A 152 -22.32 -1.16 -5.59
CA GLU A 152 -21.01 -0.76 -6.10
C GLU A 152 -20.98 0.72 -6.42
N VAL A 153 -19.83 1.33 -6.14
CA VAL A 153 -19.51 2.69 -6.54
C VAL A 153 -18.47 2.65 -7.65
N ARG A 154 -18.77 3.30 -8.78
CA ARG A 154 -17.77 3.58 -9.81
C ARG A 154 -17.34 5.03 -9.71
N PHE A 155 -16.08 5.28 -9.45
CA PHE A 155 -15.56 6.64 -9.39
C PHE A 155 -14.32 6.79 -10.27
N VAL A 156 -14.16 8.01 -10.74
CA VAL A 156 -13.05 8.40 -11.61
C VAL A 156 -12.32 9.53 -10.94
N GLY A 157 -11.00 9.41 -10.83
CA GLY A 157 -10.17 10.46 -10.26
C GLY A 157 -8.92 10.75 -11.07
N ARG A 158 -8.40 11.96 -10.96
CA ARG A 158 -7.19 12.42 -11.65
C ARG A 158 -6.06 12.60 -10.66
N LEU A 159 -4.85 12.33 -11.13
CA LEU A 159 -3.61 12.61 -10.42
C LEU A 159 -2.46 12.72 -11.41
N VAL A 160 -1.30 13.15 -10.92
CA VAL A 160 -0.04 13.13 -11.65
C VAL A 160 0.90 12.18 -10.90
N LEU A 161 1.44 11.20 -11.60
CA LEU A 161 2.43 10.25 -11.07
C LEU A 161 3.70 10.36 -11.90
N ASP A 162 4.83 10.64 -11.25
CA ASP A 162 6.12 10.81 -11.92
C ASP A 162 6.04 11.74 -13.14
N ASP A 163 5.41 12.91 -12.95
CA ASP A 163 5.12 13.91 -14.00
C ASP A 163 4.18 13.44 -15.14
N VAL A 164 3.63 12.22 -15.04
CA VAL A 164 2.66 11.67 -15.99
C VAL A 164 1.24 11.89 -15.45
N PRO A 165 0.43 12.74 -16.11
CA PRO A 165 -0.98 12.90 -15.77
C PRO A 165 -1.76 11.66 -16.16
N VAL A 166 -2.52 11.14 -15.19
CA VAL A 166 -3.29 9.90 -15.31
C VAL A 166 -4.70 10.08 -14.77
N LEU A 167 -5.60 9.27 -15.29
CA LEU A 167 -6.96 9.10 -14.81
C LEU A 167 -7.08 7.69 -14.23
N CYS A 168 -7.49 7.58 -12.98
CA CYS A 168 -7.80 6.33 -12.32
C CYS A 168 -9.30 6.07 -12.43
N GLU A 169 -9.68 4.92 -12.96
CA GLU A 169 -11.05 4.40 -12.90
C GLU A 169 -11.10 3.29 -11.85
N ALA A 170 -12.02 3.38 -10.90
CA ALA A 170 -12.19 2.39 -9.84
C ALA A 170 -13.64 1.97 -9.70
N VAL A 171 -13.86 0.70 -9.41
CA VAL A 171 -15.14 0.13 -8.99
C VAL A 171 -14.92 -0.52 -7.62
N VAL A 172 -15.72 -0.13 -6.64
CA VAL A 172 -15.59 -0.61 -5.26
C VAL A 172 -16.93 -1.08 -4.75
N ASP A 173 -16.93 -2.26 -4.13
CA ASP A 173 -18.07 -2.78 -3.39
C ASP A 173 -18.15 -2.12 -2.00
N LEU A 174 -19.32 -1.59 -1.65
CA LEU A 174 -19.54 -0.84 -0.41
C LEU A 174 -19.48 -1.73 0.84
N GLN A 175 -19.75 -3.03 0.73
CA GLN A 175 -19.75 -3.92 1.88
C GLN A 175 -18.32 -4.29 2.29
N THR A 176 -17.45 -4.53 1.31
CA THR A 176 -16.08 -4.99 1.50
C THR A 176 -15.04 -3.87 1.51
N MET A 177 -15.44 -2.69 1.01
CA MET A 177 -14.56 -1.53 0.75
C MET A 177 -13.35 -1.88 -0.13
N ALA A 178 -13.52 -2.90 -0.97
CA ALA A 178 -12.52 -3.41 -1.88
C ALA A 178 -13.08 -3.45 -3.30
N GLY A 179 -12.18 -3.50 -4.27
CA GLY A 179 -12.60 -3.57 -5.66
C GLY A 179 -11.42 -3.55 -6.59
N LEU A 180 -11.66 -3.06 -7.80
CA LEU A 180 -10.69 -3.05 -8.88
C LEU A 180 -10.53 -1.63 -9.43
N GLY A 181 -9.34 -1.29 -9.86
CA GLY A 181 -9.11 -0.05 -10.60
C GLY A 181 -7.88 -0.12 -11.49
N GLY A 182 -7.74 0.88 -12.34
CA GLY A 182 -6.62 0.98 -13.27
C GLY A 182 -6.37 2.41 -13.69
N LEU A 183 -5.16 2.69 -14.15
CA LEU A 183 -4.74 4.00 -14.61
C LEU A 183 -4.82 4.09 -16.14
N LYS A 184 -5.22 5.26 -16.63
CA LYS A 184 -5.14 5.64 -18.04
C LYS A 184 -4.30 6.90 -18.14
N VAL A 185 -3.21 6.86 -18.88
CA VAL A 185 -2.44 8.06 -19.21
C VAL A 185 -3.31 9.01 -20.03
N ILE A 186 -3.36 10.27 -19.62
CA ILE A 186 -4.11 11.30 -20.33
C ILE A 186 -3.14 12.33 -20.90
N ASN A 187 -3.28 12.64 -22.19
CA ASN A 187 -2.58 13.79 -22.75
C ASN A 187 -3.35 15.06 -22.32
N ILE A 188 -2.78 15.83 -21.40
CA ILE A 188 -3.15 17.24 -21.27
C ILE A 188 -2.74 17.89 -22.59
N LYS A 189 -3.71 18.11 -23.48
CA LYS A 189 -3.49 19.00 -24.61
C LYS A 189 -3.03 20.33 -24.01
N SER A 190 -1.78 20.70 -24.32
CA SER A 190 -1.24 21.99 -23.98
C SER A 190 -2.28 23.02 -24.44
N VAL A 191 -2.86 23.73 -23.48
CA VAL A 191 -3.76 24.84 -23.78
C VAL A 191 -2.85 25.90 -24.40
N GLY A 192 -2.91 26.00 -25.73
CA GLY A 192 -2.21 27.04 -26.49
C GLY A 192 -2.81 28.42 -26.25
#